data_AF-A0A1C9CC53-F1
#
_entry.id   AF-A0A1C9CC53-F1
#
_cell.length_a   1.000
_cell.length_b   1.000
_cell.length_c   1.000
_cell.angle_alpha   90.00
_cell.angle_beta   90.00
_cell.angle_gamma   90.00
#
_symmetry.space_group_name_H-M   'P 1'
#
loop_
_entity.id
_entity.type
_entity.pdbx_description
1 polymer ?
#
loop_
_entity_poly.entity_id
_entity_poly.type
_entity_poly.pdbx_seq_one_letter_code
_entity_poly.pdbx_strand_id
1 'polypeptide(L)'
;MKHTNFQLSIILIQKYINKVKNYKLHYLNIKLICFLLGFFIATTLSTIPAQTDDWGVIAASIIVSIIEITSKIIYQNFKYHSINLSNFNYIKIGIIYGLFVDAFKLGS
;
A
#
# COMPACT_ATOMS: atom_id res chain seq x y z
N MET A 1 -3.48 -36.73 36.70
CA MET A 1 -4.58 -37.12 35.79
C MET A 1 -4.03 -37.16 34.38
N LYS A 2 -4.03 -38.33 33.72
CA LYS A 2 -3.46 -38.53 32.38
C LYS A 2 -4.28 -37.73 31.38
N HIS A 3 -3.69 -36.69 30.79
CA HIS A 3 -4.24 -36.10 29.57
C HIS A 3 -4.33 -37.23 28.53
N THR A 4 -5.54 -37.56 28.08
CA THR A 4 -5.72 -38.50 26.98
C THR A 4 -5.04 -37.90 25.74
N ASN A 5 -4.52 -38.76 24.84
CA ASN A 5 -3.88 -38.30 23.59
C ASN A 5 -4.76 -37.31 22.80
N PHE A 6 -6.08 -37.41 22.99
CA PHE A 6 -7.09 -36.51 22.42
C PHE A 6 -7.09 -35.10 23.04
N GLN A 7 -6.85 -34.95 24.35
CA GLN A 7 -6.72 -33.61 24.96
C GLN A 7 -5.43 -32.91 24.52
N LEU A 8 -4.35 -33.66 24.31
CA LEU A 8 -3.08 -33.11 23.81
C LEU A 8 -3.22 -32.55 22.39
N SER A 9 -3.94 -33.22 21.49
CA SER A 9 -4.17 -32.71 20.14
C SER A 9 -5.00 -31.42 20.15
N ILE A 10 -6.03 -31.33 21.00
CA ILE A 10 -6.84 -30.13 21.17
C ILE A 10 -5.99 -28.95 21.66
N ILE A 11 -5.14 -29.16 22.66
CA ILE A 11 -4.26 -28.11 23.20
C ILE A 11 -3.27 -27.61 22.13
N LEU A 12 -2.72 -28.52 21.32
CA LEU A 12 -1.82 -28.17 20.20
C LEU A 12 -2.54 -27.33 19.14
N ILE A 13 -3.76 -27.73 18.77
CA ILE A 13 -4.61 -26.98 17.81
C ILE A 13 -4.90 -25.58 18.36
N GLN A 14 -5.27 -25.48 19.63
CA GLN A 14 -5.58 -24.20 20.28
C GLN A 14 -4.36 -23.28 20.35
N LYS A 15 -3.17 -23.85 20.58
CA LYS A 15 -1.89 -23.12 20.55
C LYS A 15 -1.55 -22.63 19.14
N TYR A 16 -1.83 -23.43 18.12
CA TYR A 16 -1.65 -23.04 16.73
C TYR A 16 -2.61 -21.90 16.35
N ILE A 17 -3.89 -22.01 16.69
CA ILE A 17 -4.90 -20.98 16.45
C ILE A 17 -4.54 -19.66 17.16
N ASN A 18 -4.02 -19.71 18.38
CA ASN A 18 -3.58 -18.51 19.10
C ASN A 18 -2.32 -17.88 18.49
N LYS A 19 -1.36 -18.70 18.03
CA LYS A 19 -0.16 -18.23 17.32
C LYS A 19 -0.54 -17.56 15.99
N VAL A 20 -1.52 -18.14 15.33
CA VAL A 20 -2.18 -17.65 14.13
C VAL A 20 -2.85 -16.31 14.49
N LYS A 21 -3.86 -16.21 15.35
CA LYS A 21 -4.47 -14.90 15.74
C LYS A 21 -3.50 -13.77 16.13
N ASN A 22 -2.32 -14.08 16.67
CA ASN A 22 -1.28 -13.10 17.00
C ASN A 22 -0.52 -12.50 15.80
N TYR A 23 -0.80 -12.87 14.56
CA TYR A 23 -0.23 -12.15 13.42
C TYR A 23 -0.75 -10.72 13.34
N LYS A 24 0.13 -9.82 12.90
CA LYS A 24 -0.04 -8.37 12.79
C LYS A 24 -1.04 -7.96 11.68
N LEU A 25 -2.24 -8.54 11.64
CA LEU A 25 -3.29 -8.25 10.66
C LEU A 25 -3.66 -6.77 10.63
N HIS A 26 -3.70 -6.12 11.79
CA HIS A 26 -3.98 -4.69 11.90
C HIS A 26 -2.98 -3.84 11.08
N TYR A 27 -1.69 -4.17 11.13
CA TYR A 27 -0.68 -3.44 10.37
C TYR A 27 -0.82 -3.69 8.86
N LEU A 28 -1.20 -4.90 8.46
CA LEU A 28 -1.46 -5.23 7.07
C LEU A 28 -2.68 -4.46 6.55
N ASN A 29 -3.75 -4.37 7.34
CA ASN A 29 -4.95 -3.59 7.01
C ASN A 29 -4.62 -2.11 6.79
N ILE A 30 -3.87 -1.47 7.68
CA ILE A 30 -3.47 -0.06 7.52
C ILE A 30 -2.70 0.14 6.21
N LYS A 31 -1.76 -0.76 5.92
CA LYS A 31 -0.96 -0.69 4.68
C LYS A 31 -1.81 -0.86 3.43
N LEU A 32 -2.77 -1.80 3.45
CA LEU A 32 -3.74 -1.98 2.36
C LEU A 32 -4.61 -0.74 2.15
N ILE A 33 -5.11 -0.14 3.24
CA ILE A 33 -5.93 1.08 3.18
C ILE A 33 -5.11 2.23 2.56
N CYS A 34 -3.86 2.42 2.98
CA CYS A 34 -2.96 3.40 2.39
C CYS A 34 -2.71 3.13 0.90
N PHE A 35 -2.49 1.87 0.52
CA PHE A 35 -2.30 1.49 -0.87
C PHE A 35 -3.55 1.78 -1.72
N LEU A 36 -4.73 1.37 -1.26
CA LEU A 36 -6.01 1.60 -1.95
C LEU A 36 -6.32 3.09 -2.09
N LEU A 37 -6.01 3.88 -1.07
CA LEU A 37 -6.14 5.33 -1.11
C LEU A 37 -5.22 5.95 -2.18
N GLY A 38 -3.97 5.50 -2.27
CA GLY A 38 -3.05 5.91 -3.33
C GLY A 38 -3.55 5.53 -4.73
N PHE A 39 -4.08 4.32 -4.88
CA PHE A 39 -4.67 3.84 -6.13
C PHE A 39 -5.87 4.71 -6.56
N PHE A 40 -6.76 5.05 -5.62
CA PHE A 40 -7.88 5.93 -5.89
C PHE A 40 -7.43 7.32 -6.36
N ILE A 41 -6.44 7.92 -5.69
CA ILE A 41 -5.86 9.20 -6.10
C ILE A 41 -5.29 9.12 -7.52
N ALA A 42 -4.59 8.04 -7.88
CA ALA A 42 -4.10 7.87 -9.24
C ALA A 42 -5.22 7.85 -10.28
N THR A 43 -6.30 7.12 -10.02
CA THR A 43 -7.45 7.06 -10.94
C THR A 43 -8.17 8.40 -11.08
N THR A 44 -8.23 9.22 -10.03
CA THR A 44 -8.80 10.56 -10.16
C THR A 44 -7.85 11.49 -10.92
N LEU A 45 -6.54 11.40 -10.63
CA LEU A 45 -5.52 12.16 -11.35
C LEU A 45 -5.43 11.80 -12.84
N SER A 46 -5.67 10.55 -13.24
CA SER A 46 -5.66 10.16 -14.66
C SER A 46 -6.87 10.71 -15.42
N THR A 47 -8.02 10.83 -14.76
CA THR A 47 -9.25 11.34 -15.38
C THR A 47 -9.27 12.86 -15.61
N ILE A 48 -8.57 13.65 -14.79
CA ILE A 48 -8.59 15.13 -14.89
C ILE A 48 -7.95 15.62 -16.21
N PRO A 49 -6.73 15.21 -16.59
CA PRO A 49 -6.11 15.62 -17.85
C PRO A 49 -6.77 14.96 -19.05
N ALA A 50 -7.32 13.75 -18.90
CA ALA A 50 -8.00 13.03 -19.97
C ALA A 50 -9.30 13.71 -20.44
N GLN A 51 -9.86 14.64 -19.66
CA GLN A 51 -10.98 15.48 -20.11
C GLN A 51 -10.54 16.69 -20.94
N THR A 52 -9.27 17.07 -20.86
CA THR A 52 -8.70 18.26 -21.51
C THR A 52 -7.54 17.80 -22.38
N ASP A 53 -7.87 17.28 -23.57
CA ASP A 53 -6.99 16.48 -24.46
C ASP A 53 -5.54 16.97 -24.61
N ASP A 54 -5.26 18.27 -24.47
CA ASP A 54 -3.93 18.86 -24.70
C ASP A 54 -2.99 18.94 -23.47
N TRP A 55 -3.48 18.72 -22.24
CA TRP A 55 -2.70 19.01 -21.01
C TRP A 55 -1.97 17.79 -20.43
N GLY A 56 -1.98 16.65 -21.12
CA GLY A 56 -1.45 15.38 -20.61
C GLY A 56 0.03 15.39 -20.23
N VAL A 57 0.90 15.98 -21.06
CA VAL A 57 2.36 16.01 -20.80
C VAL A 57 2.69 16.89 -19.59
N ILE A 58 1.99 18.02 -19.45
CA ILE A 58 2.18 18.94 -18.32
C ILE A 58 1.71 18.26 -17.03
N ALA A 59 0.54 17.61 -17.05
CA ALA A 59 0.04 16.85 -15.92
C ALA A 59 1.01 15.72 -15.51
N ALA A 60 1.53 14.96 -16.48
CA ALA A 60 2.52 13.90 -16.22
C ALA A 60 3.79 14.45 -15.56
N SER A 61 4.32 15.58 -16.02
CA SER A 61 5.51 16.21 -15.42
C SER A 61 5.28 16.68 -13.98
N ILE A 62 4.11 17.24 -13.68
CA ILE A 62 3.71 17.63 -12.32
C ILE A 62 3.64 16.40 -11.43
N ILE A 63 3.00 15.33 -11.87
CA ILE A 63 2.88 14.08 -11.11
C ILE A 63 4.27 13.49 -10.81
N VAL A 64 5.15 13.41 -11.81
CA VAL A 64 6.52 12.91 -11.65
C VAL A 64 7.30 13.77 -10.66
N SER A 65 7.19 15.10 -10.73
CA SER A 65 7.87 16.00 -9.80
C SER A 65 7.41 15.82 -8.35
N ILE A 66 6.10 15.62 -8.11
CA ILE A 66 5.55 15.36 -6.78
C ILE A 66 6.07 14.02 -6.24
N ILE A 67 6.10 12.98 -7.08
CA ILE A 67 6.63 11.67 -6.70
C ILE A 67 8.10 11.77 -6.32
N GLU A 68 8.90 12.52 -7.08
CA GLU A 68 10.33 12.71 -6.83
C GLU A 68 10.61 13.52 -5.56
N ILE A 69 9.85 14.59 -5.31
CA ILE A 69 9.91 15.35 -4.07
C ILE A 69 9.56 14.45 -2.88
N THR A 70 8.51 13.64 -3.01
CA THR A 70 8.10 12.69 -1.98
C THR A 70 9.21 11.68 -1.71
N SER A 71 9.84 11.12 -2.75
CA SER A 71 11.04 10.28 -2.63
C SER A 71 12.12 11.00 -1.84
N LYS A 72 12.52 12.20 -2.26
CA LYS A 72 13.58 12.96 -1.61
C LYS A 72 13.32 13.15 -0.11
N ILE A 73 12.08 13.44 0.29
CA ILE A 73 11.68 13.60 1.69
C ILE A 73 11.84 12.28 2.48
N ILE A 74 11.40 11.16 1.90
CA ILE A 74 11.51 9.83 2.53
C ILE A 74 12.99 9.44 2.70
N TYR A 75 13.79 9.63 1.64
CA TYR A 75 15.20 9.24 1.60
C TYR A 75 16.11 10.21 2.36
N GLN A 76 15.78 11.50 2.51
CA GLN A 76 16.59 12.40 3.36
C GLN A 76 16.46 12.09 4.86
N ASN A 77 15.34 11.51 5.28
CA ASN A 77 15.05 11.23 6.69
C ASN A 77 15.48 9.82 7.17
N PHE A 78 16.43 9.17 6.51
CA PHE A 78 16.89 7.80 6.85
C PHE A 78 17.29 7.56 8.32
N LYS A 79 17.62 8.62 9.08
CA LYS A 79 17.92 8.50 10.51
C LYS A 79 16.71 8.26 11.41
N TYR A 80 15.48 8.47 10.93
CA TYR A 80 14.26 8.28 11.70
C TYR A 80 13.26 7.42 10.92
N HIS A 81 13.38 6.10 11.07
CA HIS A 81 12.43 5.12 10.54
C HIS A 81 11.12 5.16 11.36
N SER A 82 10.35 6.24 11.22
CA SER A 82 9.05 6.36 11.89
C SER A 82 8.01 5.49 11.17
N ILE A 83 7.14 4.85 11.95
CA ILE A 83 6.05 4.00 11.46
C ILE A 83 5.16 4.74 10.45
N ASN A 84 4.99 6.06 10.60
CA ASN A 84 4.17 6.88 9.72
C ASN A 84 4.77 7.05 8.32
N LEU A 85 6.10 7.22 8.20
CA LEU A 85 6.79 7.28 6.90
C LEU A 85 6.58 5.99 6.09
N SER A 86 6.54 4.84 6.76
CA SER A 86 6.29 3.56 6.10
C SER A 86 4.90 3.48 5.47
N ASN A 87 3.88 4.10 6.07
CA ASN A 87 2.51 4.11 5.54
C ASN A 87 2.38 5.03 4.32
N PHE A 88 3.06 6.19 4.32
CA PHE A 88 3.13 7.08 3.15
C PHE A 88 3.78 6.40 1.93
N ASN A 89 4.75 5.51 2.14
CA ASN A 89 5.30 4.71 1.05
C ASN A 89 4.25 3.83 0.38
N TYR A 90 3.30 3.26 1.12
CA TYR A 90 2.22 2.47 0.54
C TYR A 90 1.26 3.33 -0.30
N ILE A 91 0.99 4.57 0.11
CA ILE A 91 0.22 5.53 -0.71
C ILE A 91 0.95 5.81 -2.02
N LYS A 92 2.27 6.09 -1.95
CA LYS A 92 3.09 6.32 -3.14
C LYS A 92 3.09 5.12 -4.10
N ILE A 93 3.24 3.90 -3.57
CA ILE A 93 3.19 2.67 -4.36
C ILE A 93 1.81 2.52 -5.03
N GLY A 94 0.73 2.82 -4.30
CA GLY A 94 -0.63 2.82 -4.84
C GLY A 94 -0.81 3.80 -6.01
N ILE A 95 -0.26 5.01 -5.90
CA ILE A 95 -0.33 6.02 -6.96
C ILE A 95 0.39 5.54 -8.23
N ILE A 96 1.63 5.06 -8.09
CA ILE A 96 2.43 4.57 -9.22
C ILE A 96 1.73 3.40 -9.91
N TYR A 97 1.22 2.45 -9.11
CA TYR A 97 0.52 1.29 -9.64
C TYR A 97 -0.79 1.67 -10.34
N GLY A 98 -1.59 2.57 -9.78
CA GLY A 98 -2.83 3.03 -10.39
C GLY A 98 -2.61 3.72 -11.74
N LEU A 99 -1.64 4.63 -11.82
CA LEU A 99 -1.29 5.30 -13.09
C LEU A 99 -0.76 4.31 -14.13
N PHE A 100 0.03 3.31 -13.70
CA PHE A 100 0.53 2.27 -14.59
C PHE A 100 -0.61 1.41 -15.17
N VAL A 101 -1.57 1.02 -14.32
CA VAL A 101 -2.74 0.24 -14.75
C VAL A 101 -3.59 1.05 -15.74
N ASP A 102 -3.82 2.33 -15.49
CA ASP A 102 -4.58 3.18 -16.41
C ASP A 102 -3.86 3.41 -17.74
N ALA A 103 -2.54 3.60 -17.71
CA ALA A 103 -1.73 3.66 -18.94
C ALA A 103 -1.81 2.35 -19.75
N PHE A 104 -1.82 1.20 -19.07
CA PHE A 104 -1.97 -0.10 -19.73
C PHE A 104 -3.35 -0.26 -20.38
N LYS A 105 -4.42 0.24 -19.74
CA LYS A 105 -5.78 0.24 -20.32
C LYS A 105 -5.89 1.10 -21.58
N LEU A 106 -5.16 2.22 -21.64
CA LEU A 106 -5.20 3.15 -22.77
C LEU A 106 -4.24 2.75 -23.90
N GLY A 107 -3.26 1.90 -23.61
CA GLY A 107 -2.27 1.41 -24.57
C GLY A 107 -2.63 0.10 -25.28
N SER A 108 -3.79 -0.50 -24.99
CA SER A 108 -4.33 -1.71 -25.64
C SER A 108 -5.42 -1.37 -26.64
#